data_AF-A0A6L3YR24-F1
#
_entry.id   AF-A0A6L3YR24-F1
#
_cell.length_a   1.000
_cell.length_b   1.000
_cell.length_c   1.000
_cell.angle_alpha   90.00
_cell.angle_beta   90.00
_cell.angle_gamma   90.00
#
_symmetry.space_group_name_H-M   'P 1'
#
loop_
_entity.id
_entity.type
_entity.pdbx_description
1 polymer ?
#
loop_
_entity_poly.entity_id
_entity_poly.type
_entity_poly.pdbx_seq_one_letter_code
_entity_poly.pdbx_strand_id
1 'polypeptide(L)'
;MKHLRSLLLASAFLAGTANVSLAAERDGVVVSIKPLHSIVSAVMQGVGEPKLIVQGAGSEHVYSLKPSDAEAIEHAKVIFWAGPSMETFLDKPIDTLGDGAKVVALGEADGLTKLKFREGGPFEAHDHGHEGHDHGAEGHDHAHNDKKDADNADKGHDHAAEASEGGHEHHHGHGEYDLHFWLDPQNGKVLAADIARTLSESDPEHAAQYEKNAKDYGEKLDALTKDVASELEPVKDKPFIVFHDAYQYFENRFSVKAAGSITVSPEKAPGAARIKEIHEKIKSLGATCVFSEPQFEPKLVKTVIDGTDAKTGVLDPLGAELKDGPDLYPQLIRNLADSLKGCLSK
;
A
#
# COMPACT_ATOMS: atom_id res chain seq x y z
N MET A 1 -27.38 -87.48 -28.83
CA MET A 1 -26.49 -86.38 -28.44
C MET A 1 -27.33 -85.12 -28.31
N LYS A 2 -27.56 -84.67 -27.07
CA LYS A 2 -28.51 -83.60 -26.70
C LYS A 2 -27.80 -82.25 -26.60
N HIS A 3 -28.55 -81.20 -26.96
CA HIS A 3 -28.26 -79.76 -26.84
C HIS A 3 -27.98 -79.28 -25.41
N LEU A 4 -27.15 -78.23 -25.26
CA LEU A 4 -27.29 -77.15 -24.25
C LEU A 4 -26.26 -76.03 -24.58
N ARG A 5 -26.65 -74.92 -25.23
CA ARG A 5 -26.99 -73.61 -24.62
C ARG A 5 -26.06 -73.20 -23.47
N SER A 6 -25.20 -72.22 -23.73
CA SER A 6 -24.65 -71.33 -22.69
C SER A 6 -24.78 -69.89 -23.15
N LEU A 7 -25.36 -69.08 -22.28
CA LEU A 7 -25.76 -67.68 -22.44
C LEU A 7 -25.29 -66.97 -21.16
N LEU A 8 -24.94 -65.68 -21.27
CA LEU A 8 -24.63 -64.71 -20.19
C LEU A 8 -23.14 -64.71 -19.75
N LEU A 9 -22.47 -63.59 -19.44
CA LEU A 9 -22.92 -62.24 -19.09
C LEU A 9 -21.71 -61.30 -19.31
N ALA A 10 -21.80 -60.35 -20.25
CA ALA A 10 -20.78 -59.31 -20.42
C ALA A 10 -21.00 -58.23 -19.36
N SER A 11 -20.26 -58.30 -18.26
CA SER A 11 -20.20 -57.21 -17.27
C SER A 11 -19.12 -56.21 -17.71
N ALA A 12 -19.53 -55.19 -18.46
CA ALA A 12 -18.71 -54.01 -18.67
C ALA A 12 -18.72 -53.19 -17.38
N PHE A 13 -17.67 -53.36 -16.57
CA PHE A 13 -17.40 -52.50 -15.42
C PHE A 13 -16.90 -51.15 -15.97
N LEU A 14 -17.81 -50.20 -16.22
CA LEU A 14 -17.46 -48.80 -16.39
C LEU A 14 -17.01 -48.29 -15.01
N ALA A 15 -15.72 -48.43 -14.72
CA ALA A 15 -15.10 -47.70 -13.61
C ALA A 15 -15.08 -46.22 -14.00
N GLY A 16 -16.13 -45.49 -13.61
CA GLY A 16 -16.11 -44.04 -13.64
C GLY A 16 -15.01 -43.56 -12.71
N THR A 17 -13.87 -43.19 -13.28
CA THR A 17 -12.86 -42.41 -12.56
C THR A 17 -13.48 -41.05 -12.27
N ALA A 18 -14.05 -40.89 -11.09
CA ALA A 18 -14.27 -39.57 -10.53
C ALA A 18 -12.90 -38.91 -10.44
N ASN A 19 -12.61 -37.99 -11.36
CA ASN A 19 -11.53 -37.04 -11.21
C ASN A 19 -11.93 -36.16 -10.03
N VAL A 20 -11.61 -36.61 -8.82
CA VAL A 20 -11.53 -35.73 -7.67
C VAL A 20 -10.35 -34.82 -7.99
N SER A 21 -10.64 -33.62 -8.51
CA SER A 21 -9.65 -32.54 -8.48
C SER A 21 -9.31 -32.32 -7.02
N LEU A 22 -8.22 -32.93 -6.56
CA LEU A 22 -7.51 -32.45 -5.39
C LEU A 22 -7.14 -31.01 -5.73
N ALA A 23 -7.74 -30.05 -5.03
CA ALA A 23 -7.27 -28.69 -5.06
C ALA A 23 -5.75 -28.74 -4.82
N ALA A 24 -4.96 -28.09 -5.68
CA ALA A 24 -3.53 -28.01 -5.49
C ALA A 24 -3.28 -27.49 -4.06
N GLU A 25 -2.47 -28.22 -3.30
CA GLU A 25 -2.14 -27.83 -1.93
C GLU A 25 -1.42 -26.48 -2.01
N ARG A 26 -2.03 -25.43 -1.42
CA ARG A 26 -1.43 -24.11 -1.38
C ARG A 26 -0.22 -24.13 -0.47
N ASP A 27 0.89 -23.63 -0.98
CA ASP A 27 2.15 -23.53 -0.27
C ASP A 27 2.68 -22.09 -0.32
N GLY A 28 3.66 -21.80 0.53
CA GLY A 28 4.33 -20.51 0.53
C GLY A 28 3.60 -19.35 1.22
N VAL A 29 4.37 -18.27 1.36
CA VAL A 29 3.97 -17.03 2.03
C VAL A 29 4.21 -15.89 1.06
N VAL A 30 3.21 -15.05 0.85
CA VAL A 30 3.30 -13.84 0.02
C VAL A 30 3.24 -12.62 0.89
N VAL A 31 4.03 -11.59 0.55
CA VAL A 31 4.06 -10.32 1.25
C VAL A 31 4.00 -9.16 0.27
N SER A 32 3.17 -8.15 0.57
CA SER A 32 2.89 -7.03 -0.33
C SER A 32 4.11 -6.15 -0.61
N ILE A 33 4.71 -5.55 0.42
CA ILE A 33 5.75 -4.51 0.30
C ILE A 33 7.05 -4.88 1.01
N LYS A 34 8.15 -4.27 0.57
CA LYS A 34 9.53 -4.58 1.04
C LYS A 34 9.72 -4.49 2.56
N PRO A 35 9.25 -3.45 3.27
CA PRO A 35 9.41 -3.38 4.72
C PRO A 35 8.74 -4.55 5.45
N LEU A 36 7.51 -4.90 5.06
CA LEU A 36 6.77 -6.03 5.65
C LEU A 36 7.42 -7.36 5.26
N HIS A 37 7.87 -7.51 4.01
CA HIS A 37 8.59 -8.69 3.55
C HIS A 37 9.85 -8.95 4.36
N SER A 38 10.56 -7.89 4.73
CA SER A 38 11.75 -8.00 5.59
C SER A 38 11.41 -8.52 6.98
N ILE A 39 10.34 -8.02 7.61
CA ILE A 39 9.89 -8.49 8.92
C ILE A 39 9.47 -9.96 8.85
N VAL A 40 8.66 -10.33 7.85
CA VAL A 40 8.22 -11.71 7.64
C VAL A 40 9.43 -12.63 7.37
N SER A 41 10.39 -12.18 6.56
CA SER A 41 11.64 -12.91 6.31
C SER A 41 12.46 -13.14 7.58
N ALA A 42 12.47 -12.18 8.50
CA ALA A 42 13.15 -12.34 9.79
C ALA A 42 12.46 -13.38 10.66
N VAL A 43 11.13 -13.41 10.69
CA VAL A 43 10.37 -14.45 11.42
C VAL A 43 10.56 -15.82 10.77
N MET A 44 10.55 -15.91 9.45
CA MET A 44 10.71 -17.18 8.69
C MET A 44 12.15 -17.67 8.59
N GLN A 45 13.13 -16.96 9.16
CA GLN A 45 14.55 -17.27 8.99
C GLN A 45 14.88 -18.72 9.38
N GLY A 46 15.47 -19.46 8.43
CA GLY A 46 15.82 -20.88 8.60
C GLY A 46 14.69 -21.88 8.26
N VAL A 47 13.49 -21.39 7.94
CA VAL A 47 12.33 -22.22 7.56
C VAL A 47 11.99 -22.05 6.07
N GLY A 48 11.97 -20.81 5.58
CA GLY A 48 11.68 -20.53 4.17
C GLY A 48 11.81 -19.04 3.84
N GLU A 49 11.52 -18.68 2.60
CA GLU A 49 11.56 -17.29 2.12
C GLU A 49 10.18 -16.88 1.57
N PRO A 50 9.61 -15.76 2.04
CA PRO A 50 8.37 -15.25 1.48
C PRO A 50 8.59 -14.63 0.10
N LYS A 51 7.57 -14.71 -0.76
CA LYS A 51 7.52 -14.02 -2.05
C LYS A 51 7.10 -12.57 -1.86
N LEU A 52 7.81 -11.64 -2.50
CA LEU A 52 7.51 -10.21 -2.50
C LEU A 52 6.74 -9.80 -3.77
N ILE A 53 5.66 -9.03 -3.60
CA ILE A 53 4.87 -8.45 -4.70
C ILE A 53 5.50 -7.14 -5.22
N VAL A 54 5.51 -6.08 -4.40
CA VAL A 54 6.04 -4.76 -4.80
C VAL A 54 7.56 -4.77 -4.72
N GLN A 55 8.20 -4.98 -5.87
CA GLN A 55 9.66 -5.08 -5.99
C GLN A 55 10.32 -3.77 -6.44
N GLY A 56 11.59 -3.59 -6.06
CA GLY A 56 12.39 -2.42 -6.46
C GLY A 56 11.76 -1.10 -6.00
N ALA A 57 11.68 -0.13 -6.90
CA ALA A 57 11.11 1.20 -6.66
C ALA A 57 9.60 1.29 -6.98
N GLY A 58 8.86 0.17 -6.98
CA GLY A 58 7.41 0.21 -7.08
C GLY A 58 6.79 0.91 -5.87
N SER A 59 5.78 1.76 -6.08
CA SER A 59 5.02 2.39 -5.00
C SER A 59 3.87 1.48 -4.55
N GLU A 60 3.68 1.44 -3.23
CA GLU A 60 2.57 0.89 -2.48
C GLU A 60 1.20 1.48 -2.84
N HIS A 61 1.14 2.66 -3.47
CA HIS A 61 -0.11 3.31 -3.85
C HIS A 61 -0.56 2.94 -5.27
N VAL A 62 0.37 2.66 -6.21
CA VAL A 62 0.08 2.53 -7.66
C VAL A 62 0.74 1.34 -8.37
N TYR A 63 0.95 0.24 -7.65
CA TYR A 63 1.59 -0.91 -8.26
C TYR A 63 0.67 -1.59 -9.30
N SER A 64 1.25 -1.96 -10.45
CA SER A 64 0.59 -2.80 -11.45
C SER A 64 1.09 -4.24 -11.32
N LEU A 65 0.19 -5.15 -10.94
CA LEU A 65 0.52 -6.56 -10.76
C LEU A 65 1.02 -7.21 -12.06
N LYS A 66 2.12 -7.96 -11.95
CA LYS A 66 2.63 -8.81 -13.04
C LYS A 66 1.88 -10.15 -13.04
N PRO A 67 1.86 -10.88 -14.17
CA PRO A 67 1.30 -12.24 -14.19
C PRO A 67 1.90 -13.17 -13.12
N SER A 68 3.21 -13.06 -12.86
CA SER A 68 3.90 -13.81 -11.80
C SER A 68 3.45 -13.43 -10.38
N ASP A 69 2.95 -12.20 -10.20
CA ASP A 69 2.45 -11.73 -8.92
C ASP A 69 1.07 -12.33 -8.66
N ALA A 70 0.21 -12.36 -9.69
CA ALA A 70 -1.10 -13.02 -9.63
C ALA A 70 -0.97 -14.54 -9.35
N GLU A 71 -0.06 -15.23 -10.04
CA GLU A 71 0.23 -16.64 -9.80
C GLU A 71 0.69 -16.88 -8.36
N ALA A 72 1.61 -16.05 -7.85
CA ALA A 72 2.04 -16.15 -6.46
C ALA A 72 0.89 -15.98 -5.45
N ILE A 73 0.01 -15.02 -5.69
CA ILE A 73 -1.18 -14.76 -4.85
C ILE A 73 -2.14 -15.96 -4.89
N GLU A 74 -2.38 -16.54 -6.07
CA GLU A 74 -3.30 -17.68 -6.25
C GLU A 74 -2.86 -18.93 -5.46
N HIS A 75 -1.54 -19.18 -5.43
CA HIS A 75 -0.95 -20.35 -4.78
C HIS A 75 -0.62 -20.15 -3.29
N ALA A 76 -0.65 -18.91 -2.78
CA ALA A 76 -0.20 -18.59 -1.44
C ALA A 76 -1.05 -19.25 -0.35
N LYS A 77 -0.40 -19.92 0.61
CA LYS A 77 -1.06 -20.39 1.83
C LYS A 77 -1.39 -19.24 2.78
N VAL A 78 -0.45 -18.29 2.92
CA VAL A 78 -0.59 -17.10 3.78
C VAL A 78 -0.20 -15.86 2.99
N ILE A 79 -1.00 -14.79 3.09
CA ILE A 79 -0.72 -13.48 2.50
C ILE A 79 -0.67 -12.44 3.60
N PHE A 80 0.47 -11.77 3.73
CA PHE A 80 0.62 -10.60 4.60
C PHE A 80 0.66 -9.32 3.77
N TRP A 81 -0.11 -8.33 4.16
CA TRP A 81 -0.18 -7.03 3.47
C TRP A 81 -0.49 -5.93 4.47
N ALA A 82 -0.31 -4.65 4.10
CA ALA A 82 -0.57 -3.56 5.03
C ALA A 82 -2.08 -3.41 5.28
N GLY A 83 -2.88 -3.46 4.22
CA GLY A 83 -4.34 -3.57 4.29
C GLY A 83 -5.07 -2.92 3.10
N PRO A 84 -6.41 -3.00 3.06
CA PRO A 84 -7.22 -2.61 1.89
C PRO A 84 -7.09 -1.12 1.55
N SER A 85 -6.89 -0.26 2.54
CA SER A 85 -6.74 1.18 2.31
C SER A 85 -5.38 1.59 1.77
N MET A 86 -4.37 0.72 1.84
CA MET A 86 -3.00 1.01 1.39
C MET A 86 -2.77 0.39 0.01
N GLU A 87 -2.77 -0.93 -0.09
CA GLU A 87 -2.49 -1.65 -1.33
C GLU A 87 -3.77 -2.00 -2.08
N THR A 88 -4.55 -0.98 -2.47
CA THR A 88 -5.86 -1.15 -3.16
C THR A 88 -5.82 -2.03 -4.41
N PHE A 89 -4.65 -2.15 -5.06
CA PHE A 89 -4.42 -3.04 -6.20
C PHE A 89 -4.50 -4.54 -5.84
N LEU A 90 -4.45 -4.89 -4.55
CA LEU A 90 -4.58 -6.26 -4.04
C LEU A 90 -6.02 -6.64 -3.67
N ASP A 91 -6.94 -5.68 -3.51
CA ASP A 91 -8.31 -5.94 -3.05
C ASP A 91 -9.02 -7.00 -3.90
N LYS A 92 -9.13 -6.77 -5.21
CA LYS A 92 -9.77 -7.72 -6.14
C LYS A 92 -9.05 -9.07 -6.18
N PRO A 93 -7.72 -9.16 -6.38
CA PRO A 93 -7.01 -10.43 -6.33
C PRO A 93 -7.27 -11.22 -5.04
N ILE A 94 -7.21 -10.56 -3.89
CA ILE A 94 -7.45 -11.17 -2.58
C ILE A 94 -8.89 -11.67 -2.46
N ASP A 95 -9.88 -10.84 -2.82
CA ASP A 95 -11.29 -11.21 -2.79
C ASP A 95 -11.59 -12.47 -3.63
N THR A 96 -10.89 -12.61 -4.77
CA THR A 96 -11.08 -13.79 -5.64
C THR A 96 -10.54 -15.10 -5.07
N LEU A 97 -9.70 -15.07 -4.02
CA LEU A 97 -9.15 -16.28 -3.40
C LEU A 97 -10.16 -17.07 -2.56
N GLY A 98 -11.21 -16.40 -2.04
CA GLY A 98 -12.16 -16.97 -1.08
C GLY A 98 -11.49 -17.47 0.21
N ASP A 99 -12.07 -18.49 0.86
CA ASP A 99 -11.57 -19.06 2.14
C ASP A 99 -10.29 -19.90 2.01
N GLY A 100 -9.67 -19.86 0.84
CA GLY A 100 -8.64 -20.79 0.46
C GLY A 100 -7.22 -20.42 0.89
N ALA A 101 -6.97 -19.16 1.22
CA ALA A 101 -5.70 -18.64 1.72
C ALA A 101 -5.95 -17.85 3.00
N LYS A 102 -4.99 -17.88 3.94
CA LYS A 102 -5.06 -17.03 5.13
C LYS A 102 -4.53 -15.64 4.80
N VAL A 103 -5.42 -14.65 4.73
CA VAL A 103 -5.08 -13.26 4.42
C VAL A 103 -5.02 -12.45 5.72
N VAL A 104 -3.91 -11.74 5.95
CA VAL A 104 -3.66 -10.99 7.18
C VAL A 104 -3.31 -9.54 6.86
N ALA A 105 -4.23 -8.63 7.18
CA ALA A 105 -4.01 -7.19 7.12
C ALA A 105 -3.22 -6.74 8.35
N LEU A 106 -1.91 -6.53 8.18
CA LEU A 106 -0.99 -6.21 9.26
C LEU A 106 -1.28 -4.86 9.91
N GLY A 107 -1.91 -3.91 9.21
CA GLY A 107 -2.37 -2.64 9.78
C GLY A 107 -3.50 -2.78 10.81
N GLU A 108 -4.11 -3.96 10.90
CA GLU A 108 -5.16 -4.30 11.87
C GLU A 108 -4.63 -5.06 13.09
N ALA A 109 -3.33 -5.38 13.13
CA ALA A 109 -2.74 -6.13 14.23
C ALA A 109 -2.98 -5.48 15.60
N ASP A 110 -3.34 -6.31 16.57
CA ASP A 110 -3.55 -5.88 17.96
C ASP A 110 -2.26 -5.31 18.57
N GLY A 111 -2.37 -4.18 19.24
CA GLY A 111 -1.25 -3.54 19.93
C GLY A 111 -0.42 -2.59 19.07
N LEU A 112 -0.78 -2.38 17.80
CA LEU A 112 -0.18 -1.32 16.99
C LEU A 112 -0.44 0.06 17.59
N THR A 113 0.58 0.89 17.61
CA THR A 113 0.40 2.33 17.71
C THR A 113 -0.18 2.80 16.40
N LYS A 114 -1.34 3.47 16.44
CA LYS A 114 -2.01 4.06 15.27
C LYS A 114 -2.10 5.57 15.43
N LEU A 115 -1.73 6.29 14.40
CA LEU A 115 -1.77 7.75 14.36
C LEU A 115 -2.84 8.19 13.37
N LYS A 116 -3.65 9.18 13.74
CA LYS A 116 -4.63 9.76 12.82
C LYS A 116 -3.90 10.52 11.72
N PHE A 117 -4.51 10.59 10.54
CA PHE A 117 -4.04 11.47 9.47
C PHE A 117 -3.88 12.90 9.99
N ARG A 118 -2.83 13.59 9.52
CA ARG A 118 -2.65 15.01 9.79
C ARG A 118 -3.69 15.81 9.01
N GLU A 119 -4.42 16.67 9.70
CA GLU A 119 -5.35 17.63 9.12
C GLU A 119 -4.77 19.05 9.24
N GLY A 120 -5.08 19.90 8.27
CA GLY A 120 -4.69 21.30 8.20
C GLY A 120 -3.30 21.61 7.64
N GLY A 121 -3.22 22.79 7.01
CA GLY A 121 -1.97 23.56 6.89
C GLY A 121 -0.93 22.97 5.92
N PRO A 122 0.30 22.66 6.37
CA PRO A 122 1.37 22.22 5.48
C PRO A 122 1.29 20.74 5.06
N PHE A 123 0.27 19.99 5.50
CA PHE A 123 0.12 18.55 5.26
C PHE A 123 -1.14 18.15 4.48
N GLU A 124 -2.05 19.07 4.14
CA GLU A 124 -3.30 18.72 3.44
C GLU A 124 -3.16 18.58 1.93
N ALA A 125 -3.96 17.66 1.38
CA ALA A 125 -4.28 17.60 -0.04
C ALA A 125 -5.24 18.75 -0.34
N HIS A 126 -4.83 19.70 -1.20
CA HIS A 126 -5.78 20.67 -1.73
C HIS A 126 -6.61 20.00 -2.81
N ASP A 127 -7.73 19.40 -2.41
CA ASP A 127 -8.79 19.08 -3.34
C ASP A 127 -9.60 20.36 -3.57
N HIS A 128 -9.40 21.00 -4.72
CA HIS A 128 -10.33 22.03 -5.18
C HIS A 128 -11.58 21.34 -5.72
N GLY A 129 -12.34 20.72 -4.82
CA GLY A 129 -13.71 20.32 -5.07
C GLY A 129 -14.53 21.57 -5.34
N HIS A 130 -14.84 21.77 -6.62
CA HIS A 130 -15.85 22.65 -7.21
C HIS A 130 -16.36 23.80 -6.34
N GLU A 131 -16.01 25.04 -6.71
CA GLU A 131 -16.88 26.17 -6.44
C GLU A 131 -18.27 25.82 -6.99
N GLY A 132 -19.22 25.61 -6.09
CA GLY A 132 -20.63 25.60 -6.42
C GLY A 132 -21.00 26.98 -6.97
N HIS A 133 -20.96 27.11 -8.29
CA HIS A 133 -21.59 28.23 -8.96
C HIS A 133 -23.10 28.08 -8.82
N ASP A 134 -23.62 28.68 -7.75
CA ASP A 134 -25.00 29.13 -7.65
C ASP A 134 -25.23 30.15 -8.78
N HIS A 135 -25.67 29.68 -9.95
CA HIS A 135 -26.12 30.56 -11.02
C HIS A 135 -27.56 30.97 -10.73
N GLY A 136 -27.67 32.08 -10.01
CA GLY A 136 -28.84 32.93 -10.00
C GLY A 136 -29.31 33.23 -11.42
N ALA A 137 -30.63 33.15 -11.59
CA ALA A 137 -31.35 33.40 -12.82
C ALA A 137 -31.00 34.76 -13.43
N GLU A 138 -30.70 34.81 -14.73
CA GLU A 138 -31.14 35.87 -15.64
C GLU A 138 -31.34 35.30 -17.05
N GLY A 139 -32.51 35.58 -17.61
CA GLY A 139 -32.92 35.10 -18.92
C GLY A 139 -32.36 35.98 -20.04
N HIS A 140 -32.09 35.36 -21.20
CA HIS A 140 -32.05 36.07 -22.47
C HIS A 140 -32.56 35.19 -23.61
N ASP A 141 -33.62 35.70 -24.23
CA ASP A 141 -34.17 35.29 -25.52
C ASP A 141 -33.11 35.33 -26.62
N HIS A 142 -33.13 34.34 -27.53
CA HIS A 142 -32.84 34.59 -28.94
C HIS A 142 -33.65 33.66 -29.85
N ALA A 143 -34.47 34.30 -30.68
CA ALA A 143 -35.21 33.73 -31.79
C ALA A 143 -34.30 33.54 -33.02
N HIS A 144 -34.56 32.49 -33.82
CA HIS A 144 -34.42 32.53 -35.28
C HIS A 144 -35.40 31.56 -35.99
N ASN A 145 -36.27 32.16 -36.81
CA ASN A 145 -36.95 31.62 -38.01
C ASN A 145 -35.91 31.08 -39.03
N ASP A 146 -36.14 30.17 -39.99
CA ASP A 146 -37.36 29.76 -40.71
C ASP A 146 -37.05 28.57 -41.67
N LYS A 147 -38.11 27.83 -42.06
CA LYS A 147 -38.33 26.97 -43.28
C LYS A 147 -37.92 25.47 -43.23
N LYS A 148 -38.89 24.53 -43.16
CA LYS A 148 -39.76 23.90 -44.23
C LYS A 148 -38.97 22.85 -45.05
N ASP A 149 -39.35 21.58 -45.27
CA ASP A 149 -40.64 20.88 -45.49
C ASP A 149 -40.49 19.37 -45.11
N ALA A 150 -41.50 18.73 -44.47
CA ALA A 150 -42.44 17.72 -45.02
C ALA A 150 -42.12 16.22 -44.77
N ASP A 151 -43.05 15.58 -44.06
CA ASP A 151 -43.63 14.22 -44.20
C ASP A 151 -42.73 12.99 -44.46
N ASN A 152 -42.66 12.04 -43.51
CA ASN A 152 -43.45 10.79 -43.55
C ASN A 152 -43.07 9.78 -42.44
N ALA A 153 -44.13 9.17 -41.88
CA ALA A 153 -44.33 7.77 -41.49
C ALA A 153 -43.23 6.94 -40.80
N ASP A 154 -43.61 6.48 -39.60
CA ASP A 154 -43.62 5.08 -39.15
C ASP A 154 -42.33 4.25 -39.27
N LYS A 155 -41.77 3.91 -38.10
CA LYS A 155 -41.51 2.53 -37.69
C LYS A 155 -41.10 2.48 -36.22
N GLY A 156 -41.88 1.74 -35.46
CA GLY A 156 -41.68 1.56 -34.03
C GLY A 156 -40.42 0.78 -33.67
N HIS A 157 -40.06 0.87 -32.40
CA HIS A 157 -39.54 -0.25 -31.64
C HIS A 157 -39.96 -0.07 -30.19
N ASP A 158 -40.70 -1.06 -29.71
CA ASP A 158 -40.86 -1.40 -28.31
C ASP A 158 -39.50 -1.38 -27.60
N HIS A 159 -39.44 -0.94 -26.35
CA HIS A 159 -39.03 -1.80 -25.25
C HIS A 159 -39.47 -1.18 -23.91
N ALA A 160 -40.19 -2.03 -23.19
CA ALA A 160 -40.75 -1.79 -21.88
C ALA A 160 -39.68 -1.58 -20.82
N ALA A 161 -40.14 -0.92 -19.75
CA ALA A 161 -39.48 -0.70 -18.48
C ALA A 161 -38.73 -1.92 -17.97
N GLU A 162 -37.48 -1.71 -17.55
CA GLU A 162 -36.84 -2.48 -16.49
C GLU A 162 -36.02 -1.54 -15.61
N ALA A 163 -35.98 -1.92 -14.34
CA ALA A 163 -35.62 -1.20 -13.14
C ALA A 163 -34.37 -0.29 -13.18
N SER A 164 -34.54 0.84 -12.49
CA SER A 164 -33.49 1.67 -11.91
C SER A 164 -32.55 0.82 -11.02
N GLU A 165 -31.42 0.40 -11.58
CA GLU A 165 -30.26 -0.05 -10.81
C GLU A 165 -29.70 1.16 -10.06
N GLY A 166 -29.81 1.12 -8.73
CA GLY A 166 -29.22 2.12 -7.85
C GLY A 166 -27.71 2.12 -8.02
N GLY A 167 -27.18 3.29 -8.37
CA GLY A 167 -25.74 3.53 -8.32
C GLY A 167 -25.24 3.30 -6.90
N HIS A 168 -24.55 2.19 -6.68
CA HIS A 168 -23.71 2.01 -5.52
C HIS A 168 -22.53 2.96 -5.66
N GLU A 169 -22.68 4.16 -5.08
CA GLU A 169 -21.56 5.02 -4.76
C GLU A 169 -20.69 4.30 -3.73
N HIS A 170 -19.64 3.64 -4.20
CA HIS A 170 -18.55 3.18 -3.36
C HIS A 170 -17.79 4.40 -2.87
N HIS A 171 -18.29 5.02 -1.79
CA HIS A 171 -17.52 5.95 -0.99
C HIS A 171 -16.38 5.14 -0.34
N HIS A 172 -15.22 5.08 -1.02
CA HIS A 172 -13.98 4.61 -0.43
C HIS A 172 -13.57 5.63 0.64
N GLY A 173 -14.12 5.48 1.84
CA GLY A 173 -13.70 6.26 3.00
C GLY A 173 -12.24 5.97 3.25
N HIS A 174 -11.37 6.93 2.93
CA HIS A 174 -10.01 6.95 3.41
C HIS A 174 -10.07 6.75 4.93
N GLY A 175 -9.42 5.70 5.45
CA GLY A 175 -9.51 5.33 6.86
C GLY A 175 -9.14 6.49 7.80
N GLU A 176 -9.43 6.37 9.09
CA GLU A 176 -9.13 7.43 10.07
C GLU A 176 -7.62 7.61 10.35
N TYR A 177 -6.81 6.58 10.02
CA TYR A 177 -5.42 6.47 10.46
C TYR A 177 -4.42 6.48 9.30
N ASP A 178 -3.29 7.13 9.53
CA ASP A 178 -2.11 7.03 8.68
C ASP A 178 -1.70 5.54 8.56
N LEU A 179 -1.49 5.12 7.32
CA LEU A 179 -1.28 3.73 6.92
C LEU A 179 0.21 3.36 6.85
N HIS A 180 1.14 4.29 7.06
CA HIS A 180 2.59 4.06 7.04
C HIS A 180 3.13 3.53 8.38
N PHE A 181 2.35 2.69 9.06
CA PHE A 181 2.61 2.22 10.43
C PHE A 181 3.92 1.44 10.59
N TRP A 182 4.46 0.89 9.49
CA TRP A 182 5.74 0.18 9.49
C TRP A 182 6.93 1.11 9.75
N LEU A 183 6.77 2.43 9.67
CA LEU A 183 7.87 3.35 9.95
C LEU A 183 8.14 3.57 11.46
N ASP A 184 7.36 2.94 12.34
CA ASP A 184 7.71 2.79 13.76
C ASP A 184 8.36 1.41 14.03
N PRO A 185 9.64 1.33 14.43
CA PRO A 185 10.28 0.06 14.81
C PRO A 185 9.58 -0.68 15.97
N GLN A 186 8.85 0.02 16.84
CA GLN A 186 8.06 -0.65 17.88
C GLN A 186 6.79 -1.30 17.30
N ASN A 187 6.17 -0.70 16.28
CA ASN A 187 5.15 -1.39 15.49
C ASN A 187 5.78 -2.61 14.79
N GLY A 188 6.97 -2.48 14.19
CA GLY A 188 7.68 -3.62 13.60
C GLY A 188 7.86 -4.82 14.54
N LYS A 189 8.05 -4.58 15.84
CA LYS A 189 8.09 -5.63 16.88
C LYS A 189 6.73 -6.28 17.13
N VAL A 190 5.66 -5.50 17.17
CA VAL A 190 4.27 -6.01 17.27
C VAL A 190 3.93 -6.87 16.06
N LEU A 191 4.26 -6.39 14.86
CA LEU A 191 4.06 -7.13 13.61
C LEU A 191 4.81 -8.45 13.62
N ALA A 192 6.08 -8.48 14.05
CA ALA A 192 6.85 -9.72 14.12
C ALA A 192 6.19 -10.77 15.02
N ALA A 193 5.60 -10.36 16.15
CA ALA A 193 4.87 -11.26 17.04
C ALA A 193 3.56 -11.78 16.42
N ASP A 194 2.81 -10.91 15.75
CA ASP A 194 1.57 -11.29 15.05
C ASP A 194 1.83 -12.25 13.85
N ILE A 195 2.88 -11.96 13.09
CA ILE A 195 3.37 -12.81 12.00
C ILE A 195 3.77 -14.19 12.53
N ALA A 196 4.54 -14.25 13.62
CA ALA A 196 4.93 -15.53 14.22
C ALA A 196 3.72 -16.35 14.67
N ARG A 197 2.73 -15.73 15.33
CA ARG A 197 1.48 -16.40 15.71
C ARG A 197 0.75 -16.94 14.48
N THR A 198 0.59 -16.11 13.45
CA THR A 198 -0.10 -16.50 12.20
C THR A 198 0.59 -17.66 11.50
N LEU A 199 1.92 -17.62 11.42
CA LEU A 199 2.72 -18.67 10.80
C LEU A 199 2.71 -19.95 11.65
N SER A 200 2.79 -19.87 12.98
CA SER A 200 2.68 -21.03 13.89
C SER A 200 1.34 -21.76 13.75
N GLU A 201 0.24 -21.03 13.52
CA GLU A 201 -1.07 -21.64 13.26
C GLU A 201 -1.13 -22.34 11.89
N SER A 202 -0.41 -21.79 10.90
CA SER A 202 -0.42 -22.30 9.52
C SER A 202 0.64 -23.38 9.27
N ASP A 203 1.70 -23.42 10.08
CA ASP A 203 2.81 -24.35 10.04
C ASP A 203 3.28 -24.69 11.48
N PRO A 204 2.54 -25.58 12.18
CA PRO A 204 2.82 -25.93 13.58
C PRO A 204 4.16 -26.63 13.80
N GLU A 205 4.73 -27.26 12.76
CA GLU A 205 6.02 -27.95 12.86
C GLU A 205 7.16 -26.95 13.18
N HIS A 206 7.07 -25.74 12.64
CA HIS A 206 8.08 -24.69 12.80
C HIS A 206 7.71 -23.62 13.84
N ALA A 207 6.61 -23.78 14.57
CA ALA A 207 6.07 -22.77 15.50
C ALA A 207 7.11 -22.23 16.50
N ALA A 208 7.87 -23.13 17.14
CA ALA A 208 8.90 -22.73 18.11
C ALA A 208 10.04 -21.90 17.48
N GLN A 209 10.35 -22.15 16.21
CA GLN A 209 11.36 -21.38 15.47
C GLN A 209 10.84 -19.97 15.16
N TYR A 210 9.58 -19.84 14.71
CA TYR A 210 8.97 -18.53 14.44
C TYR A 210 8.88 -17.67 15.69
N GLU A 211 8.43 -18.24 16.82
CA GLU A 211 8.35 -17.53 18.10
C GLU A 211 9.73 -17.04 18.57
N LYS A 212 10.74 -17.91 18.48
CA LYS A 212 12.13 -17.55 18.82
C LYS A 212 12.64 -16.42 17.90
N ASN A 213 12.46 -16.56 16.59
CA ASN A 213 12.93 -15.57 15.61
C ASN A 213 12.25 -14.21 15.84
N ALA A 214 10.94 -14.18 16.08
CA ALA A 214 10.22 -12.94 16.37
C ALA A 214 10.70 -12.27 17.67
N LYS A 215 10.98 -13.05 18.72
CA LYS A 215 11.53 -12.53 19.97
C LYS A 215 12.93 -11.92 19.75
N ASP A 216 13.83 -12.65 19.10
CA ASP A 216 15.19 -12.18 18.81
C ASP A 216 15.17 -10.93 17.92
N TYR A 217 14.28 -10.90 16.93
CA TYR A 217 14.07 -9.75 16.06
C TYR A 217 13.53 -8.53 16.83
N GLY A 218 12.58 -8.74 17.75
CA GLY A 218 12.07 -7.68 18.63
C GLY A 218 13.17 -7.05 19.50
N GLU A 219 14.08 -7.85 20.04
CA GLU A 219 15.25 -7.35 20.80
C GLU A 219 16.21 -6.54 19.91
N LYS A 220 16.43 -6.98 18.66
CA LYS A 220 17.21 -6.24 17.65
C LYS A 220 16.57 -4.88 17.33
N LEU A 221 15.24 -4.81 17.21
CA LEU A 221 14.51 -3.56 16.98
C LEU A 221 14.54 -2.62 18.19
N ASP A 222 14.51 -3.16 19.42
CA ASP A 222 14.66 -2.36 20.63
C ASP A 222 16.04 -1.72 20.72
N ALA A 223 17.10 -2.45 20.36
CA ALA A 223 18.46 -1.91 20.28
C ALA A 223 18.57 -0.84 19.19
N LEU A 224 18.11 -1.15 17.97
CA LEU A 224 18.09 -0.21 16.85
C LEU A 224 17.38 1.10 17.20
N THR A 225 16.23 1.02 17.87
CA THR A 225 15.44 2.19 18.27
C THR A 225 16.25 3.12 19.18
N LYS A 226 17.01 2.56 20.13
CA LYS A 226 17.85 3.36 21.04
C LYS A 226 19.02 4.02 20.32
N ASP A 227 19.65 3.30 19.40
CA ASP A 227 20.77 3.80 18.60
C ASP A 227 20.31 4.97 17.72
N VAL A 228 19.20 4.80 16.98
CA VAL A 228 18.65 5.82 16.08
C VAL A 228 18.16 7.06 16.84
N ALA A 229 17.53 6.87 18.00
CA ALA A 229 17.14 8.01 18.85
C ALA A 229 18.37 8.83 19.29
N SER A 230 19.45 8.16 19.71
CA SER A 230 20.69 8.82 20.09
C SER A 230 21.36 9.53 18.91
N GLU A 231 21.26 8.95 17.72
CA GLU A 231 21.80 9.52 16.48
C GLU A 231 21.07 10.80 16.05
N LEU A 232 19.75 10.85 16.18
CA LEU A 232 18.91 11.97 15.75
C LEU A 232 18.84 13.12 16.77
N GLU A 233 19.25 12.89 18.02
CA GLU A 233 19.24 13.89 19.09
C GLU A 233 19.83 15.26 18.69
N PRO A 234 20.96 15.36 17.95
CA PRO A 234 21.52 16.66 17.56
C PRO A 234 20.70 17.44 16.52
N VAL A 235 19.75 16.80 15.84
CA VAL A 235 18.97 17.41 14.73
C VAL A 235 17.46 17.43 14.99
N LYS A 236 16.99 16.94 16.13
CA LYS A 236 15.56 16.72 16.41
C LYS A 236 14.68 17.96 16.29
N ASP A 237 15.22 19.14 16.64
CA ASP A 237 14.49 20.41 16.61
C ASP A 237 14.61 21.15 15.26
N LYS A 238 15.30 20.57 14.27
CA LYS A 238 15.50 21.21 12.97
C LYS A 238 14.33 20.88 12.02
N PRO A 239 13.62 21.89 11.49
CA PRO A 239 12.50 21.66 10.59
C PRO A 239 12.98 21.16 9.23
N PHE A 240 12.26 20.20 8.66
CA PHE A 240 12.46 19.69 7.30
C PHE A 240 11.14 19.52 6.56
N ILE A 241 11.19 19.48 5.24
CA ILE A 241 10.03 19.20 4.40
C ILE A 241 10.22 17.83 3.74
N VAL A 242 9.15 17.06 3.67
CA VAL A 242 9.12 15.75 3.00
C VAL A 242 8.38 15.83 1.68
N PHE A 243 8.61 14.87 0.78
CA PHE A 243 7.90 14.84 -0.48
C PHE A 243 6.44 14.41 -0.27
N HIS A 244 6.20 13.22 0.28
CA HIS A 244 4.88 12.82 0.75
C HIS A 244 4.80 12.60 2.26
N ASP A 245 3.58 12.65 2.80
CA ASP A 245 3.31 12.51 4.23
C ASP A 245 3.26 11.03 4.67
N ALA A 246 4.42 10.36 4.70
CA ALA A 246 4.54 8.99 5.23
C ALA A 246 5.17 8.90 6.62
N TYR A 247 5.94 9.90 7.03
CA TYR A 247 6.95 9.71 8.06
C TYR A 247 6.43 9.92 9.49
N GLN A 248 5.11 10.11 9.69
CA GLN A 248 4.52 10.48 10.98
C GLN A 248 4.87 9.48 12.09
N TYR A 249 4.90 8.18 11.81
CA TYR A 249 5.27 7.14 12.76
C TYR A 249 6.75 7.24 13.18
N PHE A 250 7.65 7.44 12.22
CA PHE A 250 9.08 7.65 12.48
C PHE A 250 9.31 8.95 13.27
N GLU A 251 8.64 10.02 12.87
CA GLU A 251 8.66 11.34 13.54
C GLU A 251 8.28 11.22 15.01
N ASN A 252 7.15 10.56 15.30
CA ASN A 252 6.68 10.36 16.67
C ASN A 252 7.63 9.49 17.49
N ARG A 253 8.20 8.43 16.90
CA ARG A 253 9.15 7.55 17.59
C ARG A 253 10.43 8.28 18.00
N PHE A 254 10.99 9.09 17.09
CA PHE A 254 12.32 9.70 17.26
C PHE A 254 12.28 11.19 17.60
N SER A 255 11.09 11.75 17.80
CA SER A 255 10.89 13.17 18.14
C SER A 255 11.49 14.16 17.12
N VAL A 256 11.62 13.73 15.86
CA VAL A 256 11.91 14.61 14.72
C VAL A 256 10.58 15.06 14.12
N LYS A 257 10.50 16.27 13.56
CA LYS A 257 9.23 16.80 13.03
C LYS A 257 9.39 17.36 11.64
N ALA A 258 8.62 16.80 10.70
CA ALA A 258 8.41 17.44 9.42
C ALA A 258 7.64 18.74 9.66
N ALA A 259 7.97 19.75 8.86
CA ALA A 259 7.32 21.06 8.86
C ALA A 259 6.25 21.15 7.75
N GLY A 260 6.21 20.17 6.85
CA GLY A 260 5.22 20.05 5.78
C GLY A 260 5.56 18.94 4.77
N SER A 261 4.60 18.66 3.89
CA SER A 261 4.76 17.78 2.72
C SER A 261 4.52 18.52 1.40
N ILE A 262 5.22 18.12 0.33
CA ILE A 262 5.03 18.67 -1.02
C ILE A 262 3.68 18.21 -1.58
N THR A 263 3.39 16.92 -1.44
CA THR A 263 2.16 16.28 -1.90
C THR A 263 1.65 15.30 -0.85
N VAL A 264 0.35 15.00 -0.88
CA VAL A 264 -0.27 13.91 -0.09
C VAL A 264 -0.51 12.70 -0.98
N SER A 265 -0.74 12.92 -2.27
CA SER A 265 -0.92 11.87 -3.27
C SER A 265 0.19 12.01 -4.31
N PRO A 266 1.26 11.22 -4.21
CA PRO A 266 2.47 11.47 -4.99
C PRO A 266 2.31 11.15 -6.49
N GLU A 267 1.19 10.57 -6.87
CA GLU A 267 0.77 10.30 -8.24
C GLU A 267 0.43 11.55 -9.06
N LYS A 268 -0.01 12.62 -8.39
CA LYS A 268 -0.43 13.86 -9.05
C LYS A 268 0.64 14.92 -8.88
N ALA A 269 1.14 15.42 -10.01
CA ALA A 269 2.02 16.57 -10.01
C ALA A 269 1.31 17.76 -9.34
N PRO A 270 1.94 18.44 -8.36
CA PRO A 270 1.34 19.58 -7.70
C PRO A 270 1.18 20.73 -8.70
N GLY A 271 0.05 21.44 -8.62
CA GLY A 271 -0.19 22.65 -9.41
C GLY A 271 0.74 23.82 -9.03
N ALA A 272 0.79 24.84 -9.88
CA ALA A 272 1.65 26.02 -9.67
C ALA A 272 1.35 26.76 -8.35
N ALA A 273 0.08 26.80 -7.93
CA ALA A 273 -0.32 27.37 -6.64
C ALA A 273 0.32 26.62 -5.46
N ARG A 274 0.31 25.29 -5.51
CA ARG A 274 0.93 24.45 -4.48
C ARG A 274 2.45 24.63 -4.44
N ILE A 275 3.11 24.72 -5.60
CA ILE A 275 4.56 25.02 -5.65
C ILE A 275 4.86 26.36 -4.96
N LYS A 276 4.04 27.39 -5.20
CA LYS A 276 4.19 28.69 -4.55
C LYS A 276 4.03 28.62 -3.03
N GLU A 277 3.02 27.90 -2.53
CA GLU A 277 2.84 27.69 -1.09
C GLU A 277 4.02 26.97 -0.45
N ILE A 278 4.58 25.97 -1.15
CA ILE A 278 5.76 25.24 -0.65
C ILE A 278 6.96 26.18 -0.61
N HIS A 279 7.18 27.01 -1.65
CA HIS A 279 8.25 28.02 -1.63
C HIS A 279 8.10 28.99 -0.46
N GLU A 280 6.88 29.47 -0.20
CA GLU A 280 6.58 30.36 0.94
C GLU A 280 6.78 29.63 2.27
N LYS A 281 6.44 28.35 2.38
CA LYS A 281 6.69 27.51 3.56
C LYS A 281 8.18 27.27 3.77
N ILE A 282 8.95 26.91 2.75
CA ILE A 282 10.41 26.76 2.83
C ILE A 282 11.04 28.04 3.40
N LYS A 283 10.64 29.20 2.87
CA LYS A 283 11.15 30.52 3.31
C LYS A 283 10.69 30.90 4.72
N SER A 284 9.41 30.72 5.05
CA SER A 284 8.84 31.12 6.34
C SER A 284 9.27 30.21 7.50
N LEU A 285 9.42 28.91 7.23
CA LEU A 285 9.83 27.92 8.24
C LEU A 285 11.35 27.85 8.40
N GLY A 286 12.12 28.50 7.51
CA GLY A 286 13.57 28.37 7.47
C GLY A 286 14.02 26.93 7.27
N ALA A 287 13.20 26.13 6.56
CA ALA A 287 13.43 24.70 6.39
C ALA A 287 14.77 24.48 5.70
N THR A 288 15.69 23.82 6.41
CA THR A 288 17.07 23.64 5.93
C THR A 288 17.17 22.53 4.89
N CYS A 289 16.22 21.59 4.90
CA CYS A 289 16.23 20.40 4.06
C CYS A 289 14.85 20.08 3.49
N VAL A 290 14.84 19.72 2.21
CA VAL A 290 13.71 19.13 1.49
C VAL A 290 14.09 17.72 1.08
N PHE A 291 13.32 16.73 1.50
CA PHE A 291 13.58 15.33 1.23
C PHE A 291 12.73 14.83 0.07
N SER A 292 13.39 14.23 -0.92
CA SER A 292 12.77 13.51 -2.03
C SER A 292 12.71 12.01 -1.73
N GLU A 293 12.14 11.24 -2.65
CA GLU A 293 12.05 9.79 -2.52
C GLU A 293 12.37 9.12 -3.85
N PRO A 294 12.97 7.91 -3.85
CA PRO A 294 13.38 7.23 -5.08
C PRO A 294 12.24 6.94 -6.05
N GLN A 295 11.02 6.78 -5.53
CA GLN A 295 9.81 6.43 -6.28
C GLN A 295 9.28 7.61 -7.11
N PHE A 296 9.75 8.85 -6.86
CA PHE A 296 9.19 10.06 -7.45
C PHE A 296 10.22 10.94 -8.18
N GLU A 297 9.75 11.68 -9.20
CA GLU A 297 10.57 12.39 -10.18
C GLU A 297 11.47 13.49 -9.56
N PRO A 298 12.81 13.39 -9.69
CA PRO A 298 13.75 14.38 -9.14
C PRO A 298 13.57 15.81 -9.68
N LYS A 299 12.96 15.96 -10.86
CA LYS A 299 12.71 17.27 -11.49
C LYS A 299 11.78 18.13 -10.66
N LEU A 300 10.78 17.52 -10.02
CA LEU A 300 9.79 18.25 -9.23
C LEU A 300 10.43 18.86 -7.98
N VAL A 301 11.28 18.09 -7.30
CA VAL A 301 12.04 18.55 -6.12
C VAL A 301 12.94 19.72 -6.50
N LYS A 302 13.61 19.64 -7.66
CA LYS A 302 14.44 20.75 -8.16
C LYS A 302 13.62 22.03 -8.37
N THR A 303 12.43 21.94 -8.94
CA THR A 303 11.54 23.11 -9.11
C THR A 303 11.07 23.66 -7.77
N VAL A 304 10.82 22.80 -6.78
CA VAL A 304 10.37 23.21 -5.44
C VAL A 304 11.46 23.91 -4.64
N ILE A 305 12.73 23.56 -4.82
CA ILE A 305 13.83 24.22 -4.08
C ILE A 305 14.46 25.41 -4.83
N ASP A 306 14.16 25.58 -6.12
CA ASP A 306 14.77 26.63 -6.94
C ASP A 306 14.48 28.03 -6.36
N GLY A 307 15.53 28.84 -6.20
CA GLY A 307 15.43 30.15 -5.56
C GLY A 307 15.30 30.13 -4.02
N THR A 308 15.67 29.02 -3.37
CA THR A 308 15.79 28.89 -1.91
C THR A 308 17.19 28.40 -1.52
N ASP A 309 17.57 28.61 -0.26
CA ASP A 309 18.83 28.07 0.31
C ASP A 309 18.66 26.62 0.85
N ALA A 310 17.52 25.98 0.58
CA ALA A 310 17.23 24.66 1.10
C ALA A 310 18.11 23.59 0.44
N LYS A 311 18.62 22.67 1.25
CA LYS A 311 19.38 21.49 0.81
C LYS A 311 18.42 20.36 0.48
N THR A 312 18.93 19.35 -0.24
CA THR A 312 18.18 18.14 -0.55
C THR A 312 18.77 16.91 0.10
N GLY A 313 17.89 15.98 0.47
CA GLY A 313 18.21 14.62 0.88
C GLY A 313 17.19 13.65 0.31
N VAL A 314 17.36 12.36 0.60
CA VAL A 314 16.42 11.31 0.17
C VAL A 314 15.89 10.59 1.40
N LEU A 315 14.57 10.50 1.55
CA LEU A 315 13.94 9.58 2.49
C LEU A 315 13.19 8.54 1.67
N ASP A 316 13.51 7.27 1.86
CA ASP A 316 12.87 6.18 1.14
C ASP A 316 12.06 5.38 2.16
N PRO A 317 10.71 5.42 2.14
CA PRO A 317 9.88 4.73 3.12
C PRO A 317 9.78 3.22 2.87
N LEU A 318 10.21 2.73 1.70
CA LEU A 318 10.13 1.33 1.29
C LEU A 318 11.50 0.64 1.22
N GLY A 319 12.59 1.40 1.15
CA GLY A 319 13.94 0.86 0.99
C GLY A 319 14.13 0.21 -0.39
N ALA A 320 13.67 0.88 -1.44
CA ALA A 320 13.64 0.42 -2.82
C ALA A 320 14.97 -0.21 -3.29
N GLU A 321 16.09 0.44 -2.96
CA GLU A 321 17.44 0.01 -3.36
C GLU A 321 18.07 -1.03 -2.42
N LEU A 322 17.45 -1.30 -1.26
CA LEU A 322 17.95 -2.29 -0.32
C LEU A 322 17.70 -3.71 -0.82
N LYS A 323 18.64 -4.62 -0.55
CA LYS A 323 18.47 -6.03 -0.85
C LYS A 323 17.37 -6.61 0.04
N ASP A 324 16.44 -7.35 -0.58
CA ASP A 324 15.35 -8.03 0.13
C ASP A 324 15.89 -9.05 1.15
N GLY A 325 15.12 -9.27 2.22
CA GLY A 325 15.48 -10.17 3.31
C GLY A 325 15.44 -9.52 4.71
N PRO A 326 15.88 -10.24 5.75
CA PRO A 326 15.62 -9.88 7.16
C PRO A 326 16.35 -8.61 7.64
N ASP A 327 17.39 -8.18 6.93
CA ASP A 327 18.18 -7.00 7.30
C ASP A 327 17.69 -5.70 6.64
N LEU A 328 16.77 -5.78 5.66
CA LEU A 328 16.26 -4.61 4.94
C LEU A 328 15.58 -3.63 5.89
N TYR A 329 14.64 -4.08 6.73
CA TYR A 329 13.87 -3.19 7.59
C TYR A 329 14.73 -2.48 8.65
N PRO A 330 15.64 -3.16 9.38
CA PRO A 330 16.58 -2.45 10.25
C PRO A 330 17.44 -1.44 9.50
N GLN A 331 17.87 -1.76 8.27
CA GLN A 331 18.68 -0.84 7.45
C GLN A 331 17.86 0.35 6.93
N LEU A 332 16.58 0.14 6.58
CA LEU A 332 15.64 1.18 6.20
C LEU A 332 15.54 2.25 7.28
N ILE A 333 15.28 1.84 8.53
CA ILE A 333 15.16 2.77 9.67
C ILE A 333 16.48 3.54 9.90
N ARG A 334 17.64 2.89 9.75
CA ARG A 334 18.96 3.58 9.82
C ARG A 334 19.14 4.58 8.69
N ASN A 335 18.83 4.19 7.45
CA ASN A 335 18.98 5.06 6.29
C ASN A 335 18.15 6.34 6.41
N LEU A 336 16.93 6.25 6.95
CA LEU A 336 16.10 7.43 7.24
C LEU A 336 16.79 8.36 8.23
N ALA A 337 17.34 7.81 9.32
CA ALA A 337 18.08 8.58 10.32
C ALA A 337 19.36 9.22 9.77
N ASP A 338 20.16 8.45 9.03
CA ASP A 338 21.39 8.87 8.38
C ASP A 338 21.14 10.03 7.41
N SER A 339 20.07 9.93 6.62
CA SER A 339 19.70 10.97 5.65
C SER A 339 19.24 12.25 6.35
N LEU A 340 18.38 12.13 7.37
CA LEU A 340 17.94 13.26 8.19
C LEU A 340 19.14 13.97 8.81
N LYS A 341 20.00 13.24 9.53
CA LYS A 341 21.19 13.79 10.16
C LYS A 341 22.17 14.38 9.13
N GLY A 342 22.40 13.68 8.03
CA GLY A 342 23.33 14.09 6.98
C GLY A 342 22.94 15.38 6.28
N CYS A 343 21.64 15.66 6.13
CA CYS A 343 21.16 16.92 5.60
C CYS A 343 21.08 18.00 6.68
N LEU A 344 20.46 17.67 7.83
CA LEU A 344 20.14 18.64 8.88
C LEU A 344 21.34 19.07 9.71
N SER A 345 22.44 18.31 9.76
CA SER A 345 23.63 18.71 10.51
C SER A 345 24.49 19.76 9.81
N LYS A 346 24.22 20.06 8.55
CA LYS A 346 25.05 20.93 7.70
C LYS A 346 24.63 22.39 7.74
#